data_AF-A0A809Y0E0-F1
#
_entry.id   AF-A0A809Y0E0-F1
#
_cell.length_a   1.000
_cell.length_b   1.000
_cell.length_c   1.000
_cell.angle_alpha   90.00
_cell.angle_beta   90.00
_cell.angle_gamma   90.00
#
_symmetry.space_group_name_H-M   'P 1'
#
loop_
_entity.id
_entity.type
_entity.pdbx_description
1 polymer ?
#
loop_
_entity_poly.entity_id
_entity_poly.type
_entity_poly.pdbx_seq_one_letter_code
_entity_poly.pdbx_strand_id
1 'polypeptide(L)'
;MSSPSRSKPVQRLTGDRLKEEDVDRIVAELKRWSGPKITWKMVVAAVAQDWLKQRRFSRQALEADPDIYRAYRKAKERCRDGRPPEKRKPLADRIATLQGENLRLRAENAALLETFVIWMLNAKDRGVGLDELEAPLIPARLSSNYREADVARKEAEKAEELAKLKRLIGGKAGGRLAV
;
A
#
# COMPACT_ATOMS: atom_id res chain seq x y z
N MET A 1 44.61 -19.85 38.96
CA MET A 1 44.64 -18.48 38.41
C MET A 1 44.03 -18.51 37.02
N SER A 2 42.88 -17.88 36.82
CA SER A 2 42.38 -17.36 35.53
C SER A 2 40.94 -16.88 35.73
N SER A 3 40.78 -15.60 35.98
CA SER A 3 39.48 -14.92 35.94
C SER A 3 39.23 -14.45 34.51
N PRO A 4 38.09 -14.74 33.86
CA PRO A 4 37.79 -14.16 32.57
C PRO A 4 37.12 -12.79 32.76
N SER A 5 37.88 -11.76 32.36
CA SER A 5 37.46 -10.51 31.70
C SER A 5 36.05 -9.96 32.02
N ARG A 6 35.99 -8.96 32.93
CA ARG A 6 34.82 -8.07 33.05
C ARG A 6 34.59 -7.34 31.73
N SER A 7 33.41 -7.53 31.14
CA SER A 7 32.97 -6.73 29.99
C SER A 7 32.89 -5.26 30.39
N LYS A 8 33.42 -4.38 29.54
CA LYS A 8 33.42 -2.93 29.77
C LYS A 8 31.96 -2.44 29.84
N PRO A 9 31.56 -1.68 30.88
CA PRO A 9 30.21 -1.14 30.95
C PRO A 9 30.02 -0.12 29.83
N VAL A 10 29.03 -0.35 28.97
CA VAL A 10 28.67 0.56 27.88
C VAL A 10 28.12 1.85 28.51
N GLN A 11 28.83 2.95 28.33
CA GLN A 11 28.52 4.24 28.94
C GLN A 11 27.10 4.71 28.60
N ARG A 12 26.36 5.17 29.61
CA ARG A 12 25.02 5.77 29.46
C ARG A 12 25.22 7.26 29.19
N LEU A 13 25.19 7.66 27.93
CA LEU A 13 25.17 9.08 27.54
C LEU A 13 23.75 9.64 27.72
N THR A 14 23.32 9.78 28.97
CA THR A 14 22.09 10.49 29.36
C THR A 14 22.38 11.98 29.36
N GLY A 15 22.18 12.63 28.21
CA GLY A 15 22.40 14.07 28.05
C GLY A 15 22.23 14.59 26.63
N ASP A 16 22.15 13.70 25.64
CA ASP A 16 21.98 14.08 24.25
C ASP A 16 20.50 14.34 23.93
N ARG A 17 20.19 15.53 23.42
CA ARG A 17 18.87 15.85 22.86
C ARG A 17 18.75 15.23 21.46
N LEU A 18 17.53 14.81 21.09
CA LEU A 18 17.25 14.48 19.68
C LEU A 18 17.44 15.75 18.85
N LYS A 19 18.29 15.67 17.84
CA LYS A 19 18.39 16.70 16.80
C LYS A 19 17.37 16.40 15.71
N GLU A 20 17.03 17.41 14.92
CA GLU A 20 16.09 17.27 13.80
C GLU A 20 16.54 16.19 12.80
N GLU A 21 17.85 16.12 12.50
CA GLU A 21 18.45 15.07 11.67
C GLU A 21 18.24 13.65 12.23
N ASP A 22 18.25 13.51 13.56
CA ASP A 22 18.01 12.23 14.23
C ASP A 22 16.54 11.83 14.10
N VAL A 23 15.63 12.80 14.27
CA VAL A 23 14.18 12.64 14.10
C VAL A 23 13.87 12.18 12.68
N ASP A 24 14.40 12.87 11.67
CA ASP A 24 14.21 12.53 10.26
C ASP A 24 14.70 11.12 9.94
N ARG A 25 15.86 10.75 10.47
CA ARG A 25 16.41 9.41 10.28
C ARG A 25 15.52 8.35 10.92
N ILE A 26 15.10 8.55 12.16
CA ILE A 26 14.19 7.63 12.87
C ILE A 26 12.87 7.50 12.10
N VAL A 27 12.30 8.62 11.63
CA VAL A 27 11.06 8.63 10.85
C VAL A 27 11.23 7.88 9.53
N ALA A 28 12.35 8.05 8.83
CA ALA A 28 12.65 7.33 7.59
C ALA A 28 12.73 5.81 7.82
N GLU A 29 13.41 5.38 8.88
CA GLU A 29 13.51 3.96 9.22
C GLU A 29 12.15 3.38 9.64
N LEU A 30 11.38 4.10 10.46
CA LEU A 30 10.01 3.72 10.81
C LEU A 30 9.12 3.64 9.57
N LYS A 31 9.29 4.53 8.58
CA LYS A 31 8.57 4.47 7.30
C LYS A 31 8.92 3.22 6.50
N ARG A 32 10.16 2.73 6.58
CA ARG A 32 10.67 1.53 5.89
C ARG A 32 10.43 0.22 6.64
N TRP A 33 10.02 0.29 7.91
CA TRP A 33 9.81 -0.87 8.77
C TRP A 33 8.94 -1.96 8.10
N SER A 34 9.54 -3.14 7.91
CA SER A 34 8.95 -4.29 7.22
C SER A 34 8.59 -5.45 8.14
N GLY A 35 8.93 -5.37 9.42
CA GLY A 35 8.70 -6.45 10.37
C GLY A 35 7.21 -6.74 10.59
N PRO A 36 6.84 -7.99 10.89
CA PRO A 36 5.45 -8.39 11.14
C PRO A 36 4.86 -7.76 12.40
N LYS A 37 5.72 -7.27 13.31
CA LYS A 37 5.35 -6.61 14.55
C LYS A 37 6.29 -5.44 14.78
N ILE A 38 5.74 -4.35 15.32
CA ILE A 38 6.52 -3.22 15.82
C ILE A 38 6.11 -2.94 17.26
N THR A 39 7.11 -2.74 18.12
CA THR A 39 6.91 -2.33 19.52
C THR A 39 7.92 -1.26 19.89
N TRP A 40 7.59 -0.39 20.84
CA TRP A 40 8.53 0.61 21.34
C TRP A 40 9.84 0.02 21.86
N LYS A 41 9.82 -1.18 22.46
CA LYS A 41 11.06 -1.87 22.88
C LYS A 41 11.97 -2.18 21.69
N MET A 42 11.40 -2.60 20.56
CA MET A 42 12.14 -2.85 19.33
C MET A 42 12.67 -1.57 18.71
N VAL A 43 11.88 -0.50 18.70
CA VAL A 43 12.32 0.80 18.18
C VAL A 43 13.47 1.36 19.01
N VAL A 44 13.37 1.32 20.35
CA VAL A 44 14.46 1.76 21.23
C VAL A 44 15.73 0.93 21.01
N ALA A 45 15.60 -0.39 20.84
CA ALA A 45 16.74 -1.24 20.53
C ALA A 45 17.37 -0.93 19.16
N ALA A 46 16.55 -0.76 18.12
CA ALA A 46 17.01 -0.45 16.76
C ALA A 46 17.66 0.94 16.68
N VAL A 47 17.12 1.93 17.38
CA VAL A 47 17.75 3.25 17.52
C VAL A 47 19.12 3.14 18.16
N ALA A 48 19.22 2.37 19.24
CA ALA A 48 20.45 2.17 19.99
C ALA A 48 21.48 1.32 19.25
N GLN A 49 21.09 0.38 18.38
CA GLN A 49 22.03 -0.53 17.72
C GLN A 49 22.41 -0.06 16.32
N ASP A 50 21.43 0.42 15.54
CA ASP A 50 21.57 0.55 14.09
C ASP A 50 21.38 1.99 13.61
N TRP A 51 20.33 2.69 14.08
CA TRP A 51 19.89 3.93 13.41
C TRP A 51 20.73 5.15 13.78
N LEU A 52 21.17 5.28 15.04
CA LEU A 52 21.86 6.48 15.53
C LEU A 52 23.25 6.20 16.11
N LYS A 53 24.00 5.26 15.51
CA LYS A 53 25.42 5.00 15.83
C LYS A 53 25.68 4.84 17.34
N GLN A 54 24.92 3.96 18.01
CA GLN A 54 25.06 3.66 19.45
C GLN A 54 24.55 4.74 20.43
N ARG A 55 23.89 5.80 19.96
CA ARG A 55 23.19 6.75 20.85
C ARG A 55 21.92 6.12 21.43
N ARG A 56 21.73 6.25 22.74
CA ARG A 56 20.60 5.64 23.46
C ARG A 56 19.60 6.69 23.90
N PHE A 57 18.36 6.51 23.44
CA PHE A 57 17.22 7.31 23.86
C PHE A 57 16.23 6.45 24.63
N SER A 58 15.57 7.05 25.63
CA SER A 58 14.47 6.39 26.31
C SER A 58 13.24 6.36 25.39
N ARG A 59 12.33 5.40 25.62
CA ARG A 59 11.03 5.39 24.93
C ARG A 59 10.32 6.74 25.09
N GLN A 60 10.34 7.30 26.30
CA GLN A 60 9.66 8.57 26.60
C GLN A 60 10.22 9.72 25.74
N ALA A 61 11.53 9.76 25.51
CA ALA A 61 12.14 10.77 24.64
C ALA A 61 11.70 10.62 23.17
N LEU A 62 11.61 9.39 22.67
CA LEU A 62 11.15 9.12 21.30
C LEU A 62 9.65 9.33 21.11
N GLU A 63 8.86 9.04 22.14
CA GLU A 63 7.39 9.18 22.12
C GLU A 63 6.93 10.63 22.32
N ALA A 64 7.75 11.46 22.98
CA ALA A 64 7.48 12.89 23.14
C ALA A 64 7.59 13.68 21.82
N ASP A 65 8.36 13.18 20.86
CA ASP A 65 8.46 13.79 19.54
C ASP A 65 7.23 13.44 18.66
N PRO A 66 6.48 14.44 18.17
CA PRO A 66 5.24 14.21 17.45
C PRO A 66 5.43 13.49 16.11
N ASP A 67 6.56 13.71 15.42
CA ASP A 67 6.80 13.12 14.11
C ASP A 67 7.23 11.66 14.21
N ILE A 68 8.07 11.34 15.19
CA ILE A 68 8.40 9.95 15.54
C ILE A 68 7.14 9.21 15.97
N TYR A 69 6.31 9.82 16.82
CA TYR A 69 5.06 9.20 17.28
C TYR A 69 4.10 8.90 16.11
N ARG A 70 3.91 9.88 15.21
CA ARG A 70 3.08 9.70 13.99
C ARG A 70 3.64 8.61 13.08
N ALA A 71 4.94 8.58 12.86
CA ALA A 71 5.60 7.55 12.05
C ALA A 71 5.44 6.16 12.66
N TYR A 72 5.59 6.02 13.98
CA TYR A 72 5.39 4.78 14.71
C TYR A 72 3.94 4.28 14.62
N ARG A 73 2.94 5.18 14.77
CA ARG A 73 1.52 4.82 14.61
C ARG A 73 1.23 4.28 13.22
N LYS A 74 1.70 4.95 12.16
CA LYS A 74 1.58 4.48 10.78
C LYS A 74 2.29 3.14 10.55
N ALA A 75 3.48 2.95 11.13
CA ALA A 75 4.17 1.67 11.06
C ALA A 75 3.37 0.55 11.75
N LYS A 76 2.78 0.83 12.92
CA LYS A 76 1.94 -0.12 13.66
C LYS A 76 0.66 -0.49 12.93
N GLU A 77 0.01 0.47 12.28
CA GLU A 77 -1.14 0.24 11.40
C GLU A 77 -0.76 -0.69 10.24
N ARG A 78 0.36 -0.41 9.55
CA ARG A 78 0.85 -1.28 8.47
C ARG A 78 1.14 -2.72 8.93
N CYS A 79 1.70 -2.90 10.12
CA CYS A 79 1.90 -4.23 10.70
C CYS A 79 0.55 -4.91 11.03
N ARG A 80 -0.45 -4.16 11.52
CA ARG A 80 -1.79 -4.69 11.86
C ARG A 80 -2.57 -5.13 10.63
N ASP A 81 -2.47 -4.37 9.53
CA ASP A 81 -3.18 -4.65 8.28
C ASP A 81 -2.61 -5.85 7.52
N GLY A 82 -1.59 -6.52 8.07
CA GLY A 82 -1.00 -7.71 7.47
C GLY A 82 -0.41 -7.43 6.09
N ARG A 83 0.02 -6.19 5.85
CA ARG A 83 0.64 -5.78 4.59
C ARG A 83 2.16 -5.83 4.76
N PRO A 84 2.82 -6.99 4.56
CA PRO A 84 4.27 -7.01 4.44
C PRO A 84 4.64 -6.16 3.21
N PRO A 85 5.69 -5.32 3.30
CA PRO A 85 6.13 -4.50 2.16
C PRO A 85 6.62 -5.35 0.97
N GLU A 86 6.81 -6.66 1.16
CA GLU A 86 7.21 -7.62 0.12
C GLU A 86 6.11 -7.97 -0.89
N LYS A 87 4.82 -7.72 -0.62
CA LYS A 87 3.75 -7.87 -1.64
C LYS A 87 3.62 -6.67 -2.59
N ARG A 88 4.72 -5.93 -2.78
CA ARG A 88 4.87 -5.06 -3.93
C ARG A 88 5.81 -5.82 -4.86
N LYS A 89 5.35 -6.19 -6.07
CA LYS A 89 6.29 -6.17 -7.22
C LYS A 89 7.11 -4.88 -7.06
N PRO A 90 8.45 -4.89 -7.27
CA PRO A 90 9.26 -3.68 -7.16
C PRO A 90 8.47 -2.50 -7.69
N LEU A 91 8.33 -1.42 -6.91
CA LEU A 91 7.45 -0.30 -7.29
C LEU A 91 7.70 0.12 -8.74
N ALA A 92 8.97 0.02 -9.18
CA ALA A 92 9.42 0.12 -10.56
C ALA A 92 8.67 -0.82 -11.54
N ASP A 93 8.67 -2.14 -11.33
CA ASP A 93 7.99 -3.11 -12.20
C ASP A 93 6.48 -2.87 -12.29
N ARG A 94 5.86 -2.48 -11.18
CA ARG A 94 4.42 -2.15 -11.16
C ARG A 94 4.14 -0.85 -11.91
N ILE A 95 4.99 0.15 -11.75
CA ILE A 95 4.91 1.41 -12.50
C ILE A 95 5.13 1.13 -14.00
N ALA A 96 6.14 0.34 -14.36
CA ALA A 96 6.45 -0.02 -15.74
C ALA A 96 5.29 -0.81 -16.40
N THR A 97 4.71 -1.78 -15.68
CA THR A 97 3.53 -2.52 -16.17
C THR A 97 2.36 -1.58 -16.40
N LEU A 98 2.03 -0.72 -15.42
CA LEU A 98 0.92 0.23 -15.53
C LEU A 98 1.15 1.28 -16.62
N GLN A 99 2.39 1.73 -16.81
CA GLN A 99 2.75 2.65 -17.90
C GLN A 99 2.58 1.97 -19.26
N GLY A 100 3.03 0.73 -19.41
CA GLY A 100 2.83 -0.05 -20.64
C GLY A 100 1.36 -0.28 -20.96
N GLU A 101 0.56 -0.64 -19.96
CA GLU A 101 -0.90 -0.78 -20.10
C GLU A 101 -1.55 0.56 -20.48
N ASN A 102 -1.14 1.66 -19.85
CA ASN A 102 -1.68 2.98 -20.15
C ASN A 102 -1.36 3.42 -21.59
N LEU A 103 -0.13 3.18 -22.04
CA LEU A 103 0.28 3.46 -23.42
C LEU A 103 -0.54 2.64 -24.42
N ARG A 104 -0.70 1.33 -24.19
CA ARG A 104 -1.53 0.46 -25.04
C ARG A 104 -2.98 0.96 -25.10
N LEU A 105 -3.57 1.25 -23.94
CA LEU A 105 -4.96 1.73 -23.86
C LEU A 105 -5.14 3.10 -24.55
N ARG A 106 -4.15 3.99 -24.46
CA ARG A 106 -4.18 5.27 -25.20
C ARG A 106 -4.13 5.06 -26.71
N ALA A 107 -3.29 4.13 -27.19
CA ALA A 107 -3.22 3.79 -28.61
C ALA A 107 -4.55 3.19 -29.11
N GLU A 108 -5.13 2.25 -28.36
CA GLU A 108 -6.44 1.67 -28.67
C GLU A 108 -7.54 2.74 -28.67
N ASN A 109 -7.52 3.66 -27.70
CA ASN A 109 -8.49 4.75 -27.64
C ASN A 109 -8.37 5.70 -28.84
N ALA A 110 -7.15 6.06 -29.23
CA ALA A 110 -6.91 6.89 -30.42
C ALA A 110 -7.46 6.23 -31.69
N ALA A 111 -7.19 4.94 -31.91
CA ALA A 111 -7.71 4.20 -33.05
C ALA A 111 -9.25 4.09 -33.04
N LEU A 112 -9.86 3.92 -31.87
CA LEU A 112 -11.31 3.93 -31.72
C LEU A 112 -11.91 5.31 -32.03
N LEU A 113 -11.27 6.40 -31.60
CA LEU A 113 -11.69 7.76 -31.91
C LEU A 113 -11.59 8.07 -33.41
N GLU A 114 -10.52 7.63 -34.08
CA GLU A 114 -10.39 7.74 -35.53
C GLU A 114 -11.54 7.01 -36.25
N THR A 115 -11.82 5.79 -35.83
CA THR A 115 -12.93 4.99 -36.37
C THR A 115 -14.27 5.69 -36.14
N PHE A 116 -14.48 6.24 -34.95
CA PHE A 116 -15.68 7.01 -34.62
C PHE A 116 -15.84 8.23 -35.53
N VAL A 117 -14.78 9.00 -35.77
CA VAL A 117 -14.81 10.16 -36.69
C VAL A 117 -15.17 9.74 -38.11
N ILE A 118 -14.59 8.64 -38.62
CA ILE A 118 -14.90 8.10 -39.94
C ILE A 118 -16.39 7.72 -40.02
N TRP A 119 -16.94 7.08 -38.99
CA TRP A 119 -18.36 6.73 -38.94
C TRP A 119 -19.25 7.97 -38.90
N MET A 120 -18.90 8.99 -38.11
CA MET A 120 -19.64 10.25 -38.05
C MET A 120 -19.67 10.98 -39.40
N LEU A 121 -18.54 11.02 -40.12
CA LEU A 121 -18.47 11.61 -41.46
C LEU A 121 -19.33 10.84 -42.46
N ASN A 122 -19.20 9.51 -42.46
CA ASN A 122 -19.99 8.64 -43.33
C ASN A 122 -21.50 8.68 -43.05
N ALA A 123 -21.88 8.88 -41.79
CA ALA A 123 -23.26 9.04 -41.36
C ALA A 123 -23.83 10.37 -41.87
N LYS A 124 -23.07 11.46 -41.70
CA LYS A 124 -23.42 12.78 -42.23
C LYS A 124 -23.61 12.75 -43.75
N ASP A 125 -22.70 12.12 -44.48
CA ASP A 125 -22.78 12.00 -45.94
C ASP A 125 -24.02 11.20 -46.40
N ARG A 126 -24.51 10.30 -45.55
CA ARG A 126 -25.72 9.50 -45.79
C ARG A 126 -27.00 10.14 -45.22
N GLY A 127 -26.89 11.36 -44.68
CA GLY A 127 -28.03 12.08 -44.10
C GLY A 127 -28.54 11.51 -42.78
N VAL A 128 -27.74 10.67 -42.10
CA VAL A 128 -28.11 10.09 -40.79
C VAL A 128 -27.92 11.16 -39.72
N GLY A 129 -28.98 11.44 -38.97
CA GLY A 129 -28.98 12.43 -37.90
C GLY A 129 -28.33 11.92 -36.61
N LEU A 130 -27.96 12.84 -35.71
CA LEU A 130 -27.42 12.47 -34.39
C LEU A 130 -28.44 11.66 -33.58
N ASP A 131 -29.72 12.03 -33.63
CA ASP A 131 -30.81 11.34 -32.94
C ASP A 131 -30.95 9.86 -33.38
N GLU A 132 -30.62 9.55 -34.64
CA GLU A 132 -30.63 8.19 -35.18
C GLU A 132 -29.39 7.39 -34.78
N LEU A 133 -28.22 8.05 -34.65
CA LEU A 133 -26.98 7.43 -34.19
C LEU A 133 -27.00 7.15 -32.68
N GLU A 134 -27.65 8.00 -31.90
CA GLU A 134 -27.82 7.87 -30.46
C GLU A 134 -29.05 7.03 -30.07
N ALA A 135 -29.93 6.74 -31.04
CA ALA A 135 -31.07 5.88 -30.82
C ALA A 135 -30.59 4.56 -30.21
N PRO A 136 -31.27 4.07 -29.14
CA PRO A 136 -30.89 2.81 -28.53
C PRO A 136 -30.94 1.73 -29.60
N LEU A 137 -29.80 1.07 -29.82
CA LEU A 137 -29.75 -0.06 -30.74
C LEU A 137 -30.83 -1.05 -30.31
N ILE A 138 -31.70 -1.46 -31.23
CA ILE A 138 -32.52 -2.67 -31.04
C ILE A 138 -31.52 -3.73 -30.59
N PRO A 139 -31.73 -4.43 -29.46
CA PRO A 139 -30.73 -5.31 -28.88
C PRO A 139 -30.41 -6.43 -29.87
N ALA A 140 -29.46 -6.17 -30.77
CA ALA A 140 -28.68 -7.18 -31.43
C ALA A 140 -28.05 -7.97 -30.28
N ARG A 141 -28.00 -9.29 -30.41
CA ARG A 141 -27.54 -10.26 -29.40
C ARG A 141 -26.14 -10.04 -28.80
N LEU A 142 -25.50 -8.90 -29.02
CA LEU A 142 -24.22 -8.52 -28.43
C LEU A 142 -24.48 -7.51 -27.33
N SER A 143 -24.61 -8.04 -26.11
CA SER A 143 -24.63 -7.22 -24.92
C SER A 143 -23.30 -6.47 -24.80
N SER A 144 -23.33 -5.15 -25.00
CA SER A 144 -22.30 -4.25 -24.46
C SER A 144 -22.44 -4.12 -22.94
N ASN A 145 -22.66 -5.25 -22.27
CA ASN A 145 -22.75 -5.39 -20.82
C ASN A 145 -21.54 -6.19 -20.30
N TYR A 146 -20.67 -6.69 -21.20
CA TYR A 146 -19.56 -7.55 -20.81
C TYR A 146 -18.60 -6.85 -19.86
N ARG A 147 -18.27 -5.58 -20.12
CA ARG A 147 -17.32 -4.83 -19.30
C ARG A 147 -17.90 -4.49 -17.92
N GLU A 148 -19.18 -4.13 -17.86
CA GLU A 148 -19.86 -3.82 -16.61
C GLU A 148 -20.14 -5.08 -15.78
N ALA A 149 -20.56 -6.16 -16.43
CA ALA A 149 -20.81 -7.45 -15.79
C ALA A 149 -19.51 -8.11 -15.29
N ASP A 150 -18.42 -8.05 -16.03
CA ASP A 150 -17.12 -8.57 -15.58
C ASP A 150 -16.53 -7.74 -14.43
N VAL A 151 -16.72 -6.42 -14.45
CA VAL A 151 -16.32 -5.55 -13.33
C VAL A 151 -17.14 -5.91 -12.09
N ALA A 152 -18.46 -5.99 -12.22
CA ALA A 152 -19.36 -6.37 -11.12
C ALA A 152 -19.04 -7.76 -10.56
N ARG A 153 -18.75 -8.75 -11.42
CA ARG A 153 -18.34 -10.11 -11.02
C ARG A 153 -17.04 -10.10 -10.24
N LYS A 154 -16.01 -9.40 -10.73
CA LYS A 154 -14.71 -9.29 -10.04
C LYS A 154 -14.83 -8.54 -8.71
N GLU A 155 -15.72 -7.57 -8.61
CA GLU A 155 -16.01 -6.87 -7.36
C GLU A 155 -16.75 -7.76 -6.36
N ALA A 156 -17.70 -8.58 -6.82
CA ALA A 156 -18.39 -9.56 -6.00
C ALA A 156 -17.43 -10.65 -5.48
N GLU A 157 -16.57 -11.22 -6.33
CA GLU A 157 -15.56 -12.21 -5.93
C GLU A 157 -14.61 -11.64 -4.87
N LYS A 158 -14.14 -10.39 -5.06
CA LYS A 158 -13.33 -9.69 -4.04
C LYS A 158 -14.10 -9.48 -2.75
N ALA A 159 -15.38 -9.11 -2.82
CA ALA A 159 -16.21 -8.90 -1.63
C ALA A 159 -16.41 -10.20 -0.85
N GLU A 160 -16.61 -11.33 -1.54
CA GLU A 160 -16.71 -12.66 -0.95
C GLU A 160 -15.40 -13.11 -0.31
N GLU A 161 -14.26 -12.93 -0.98
CA GLU A 161 -12.95 -13.23 -0.40
C GLU A 161 -12.70 -12.40 0.86
N LEU A 162 -13.06 -11.12 0.83
CA LEU A 162 -12.91 -10.21 1.96
C LEU A 162 -13.85 -10.59 3.11
N ALA A 163 -15.06 -11.03 2.81
CA ALA A 163 -16.00 -11.57 3.79
C ALA A 163 -15.50 -12.89 4.40
N LYS A 164 -14.93 -13.80 3.59
CA LYS A 164 -14.34 -15.06 4.04
C LYS A 164 -13.14 -14.81 4.94
N LEU A 165 -12.28 -13.85 4.59
CA LEU A 165 -11.17 -13.40 5.43
C LEU A 165 -11.67 -12.80 6.75
N LYS A 166 -12.71 -11.96 6.73
CA LYS A 166 -13.34 -11.41 7.94
C LYS A 166 -13.90 -12.51 8.85
N ARG A 167 -14.55 -13.54 8.30
CA ARG A 167 -15.05 -14.70 9.07
C ARG A 167 -13.92 -15.52 9.67
N LEU A 168 -12.86 -15.78 8.91
CA LEU A 168 -11.66 -16.48 9.40
C LEU A 168 -10.97 -15.72 10.54
N ILE A 169 -10.89 -14.39 10.44
CA ILE A 169 -10.30 -13.53 11.47
C ILE A 169 -11.23 -13.46 12.71
N GLY A 170 -12.55 -13.36 12.53
CA GLY A 170 -13.52 -13.34 13.62
C GLY A 170 -13.65 -14.68 14.37
N GLY A 171 -13.67 -15.80 13.66
CA GLY A 171 -13.71 -17.14 14.26
C GLY A 171 -12.46 -17.48 15.07
N LYS A 172 -11.29 -16.97 14.65
CA LYS A 172 -10.02 -17.16 15.37
C LYS A 172 -9.93 -16.34 16.67
N ALA A 173 -10.75 -15.30 16.82
CA ALA A 173 -10.87 -14.52 18.06
C ALA A 173 -11.82 -15.17 19.09
N GLY A 174 -12.87 -15.88 18.65
CA GLY A 174 -13.80 -16.58 19.53
C GLY A 174 -13.26 -17.89 20.12
N GLY A 175 -12.42 -18.62 19.37
CA GLY A 175 -11.85 -19.90 19.82
C GLY A 175 -10.72 -19.83 20.85
N ARG A 176 -10.29 -18.63 21.28
CA ARG A 176 -9.24 -18.44 22.30
C ARG A 176 -9.77 -18.08 23.70
N LEU A 177 -11.09 -18.03 23.89
CA LEU A 177 -11.74 -17.71 25.18
C LEU A 177 -12.43 -18.91 25.84
N ALA A 178 -12.24 -20.13 25.31
CA ALA A 178 -12.79 -21.35 25.89
C ALA A 178 -11.69 -22.42 26.01
N VAL A 179 -10.73 -22.20 26.91
CA VAL A 179 -9.94 -23.23 27.62
C VAL A 179 -9.65 -22.70 29.02
#